data_AF-A0A3B0PDZ5-F1
#
_entry.id   AF-A0A3B0PDZ5-F1
#
_cell.length_a   1.000
_cell.length_b   1.000
_cell.length_c   1.000
_cell.angle_alpha   90.00
_cell.angle_beta   90.00
_cell.angle_gamma   90.00
#
_symmetry.space_group_name_H-M   'P 1'
#
loop_
_entity.id
_entity.type
_entity.pdbx_description
1 polymer ?
#
loop_
_entity_poly.entity_id
_entity_poly.type
_entity_poly.pdbx_seq_one_letter_code
_entity_poly.pdbx_strand_id
1 'polypeptide(L)' 'MTYNAIVKGLSIPEPGVPESFKLLTKELQGLGMTLNVLYDDDSIENINNISVVDESLEPKIHDAEFDTFTLDDYNDDNF' A
#
# COMPACT_ATOMS: atom_id res chain seq x y z
N MET A 1 -1.69 4.79 -2.62
CA MET A 1 -2.82 4.11 -3.31
C MET A 1 -2.30 3.36 -4.53
N THR A 2 -2.66 2.08 -4.67
CA THR A 2 -2.20 1.17 -5.75
C THR A 2 -2.40 1.72 -7.15
N TYR A 3 -3.55 2.32 -7.44
CA TYR A 3 -3.82 2.95 -8.75
C TYR A 3 -2.79 4.04 -9.09
N ASN A 4 -2.55 4.97 -8.16
CA ASN A 4 -1.58 6.05 -8.36
C ASN A 4 -0.16 5.53 -8.53
N ALA A 5 0.20 4.42 -7.87
CA ALA A 5 1.52 3.81 -8.01
C ALA A 5 1.70 3.21 -9.41
N ILE A 6 0.70 2.49 -9.92
CA ILE A 6 0.71 1.92 -11.28
C ILE A 6 0.82 3.04 -12.33
N VAL A 7 -0.01 4.09 -12.23
CA VAL A 7 -0.02 5.21 -13.19
C VAL A 7 1.30 5.97 -13.20
N LYS A 8 2.02 6.02 -12.07
CA LYS A 8 3.29 6.75 -11.93
C LYS A 8 4.53 5.86 -12.06
N GLY A 9 4.39 4.56 -12.32
CA GLY A 9 5.52 3.62 -12.36
C GLY A 9 6.23 3.46 -11.00
N LEU A 10 5.55 3.76 -9.90
CA LEU A 10 6.10 3.69 -8.55
C LEU A 10 5.89 2.29 -7.96
N SER A 11 6.69 1.94 -6.94
CA SER A 11 6.49 0.71 -6.18
C SER A 11 5.08 0.64 -5.60
N ILE A 12 4.43 -0.52 -5.75
CA ILE A 12 3.12 -0.77 -5.14
C ILE A 12 3.25 -0.66 -3.61
N PRO A 13 2.42 0.15 -2.94
CA PRO A 13 2.47 0.27 -1.48
C PRO A 13 2.06 -1.05 -0.82
N GLU A 14 2.57 -1.31 0.37
CA GLU A 14 2.16 -2.48 1.14
C GLU A 14 0.66 -2.41 1.49
N PRO A 15 -0.05 -3.55 1.41
CA PRO A 15 -1.47 -3.60 1.75
C PRO A 15 -1.64 -3.39 3.26
N GLY A 16 -2.52 -2.44 3.62
CA GLY A 16 -2.94 -2.26 4.99
C GLY A 16 -4.14 -3.13 5.40
N VAL A 17 -4.68 -2.88 6.59
CA VAL A 17 -5.87 -3.58 7.09
C VAL A 17 -7.10 -3.15 6.30
N PRO A 18 -7.92 -4.10 5.81
CA PRO A 18 -9.12 -3.77 5.04
C PRO A 18 -10.10 -2.90 5.83
N GLU A 19 -10.72 -1.95 5.13
CA GLU A 19 -11.72 -1.07 5.72
C GLU A 19 -12.95 -1.86 6.23
N SER A 20 -13.32 -2.92 5.54
CA SER A 20 -14.38 -3.84 5.98
C SER A 20 -14.07 -4.50 7.33
N PHE A 21 -12.80 -4.79 7.61
CA PHE A 21 -12.38 -5.34 8.89
C PHE A 21 -12.48 -4.29 10.01
N LYS A 22 -12.11 -3.04 9.74
CA LYS A 22 -12.31 -1.94 10.71
C LYS A 22 -13.79 -1.73 11.02
N LEU A 23 -14.67 -1.83 10.01
CA LEU A 23 -16.10 -1.70 10.23
C LEU A 23 -16.64 -2.84 11.12
N LEU A 24 -16.22 -4.08 10.85
CA LEU A 24 -16.57 -5.25 11.66
C LEU A 24 -16.18 -5.06 13.13
N THR A 25 -14.98 -4.54 13.42
CA THR A 25 -14.55 -4.34 14.82
C THR A 25 -15.40 -3.30 15.54
N LYS A 26 -15.85 -2.26 14.83
CA LYS A 26 -16.80 -1.26 15.36
C LYS A 26 -18.20 -1.83 15.60
N GLU A 27 -18.68 -2.69 14.70
CA GLU A 27 -19.97 -3.36 14.87
C GLU A 27 -19.96 -4.26 16.12
N LEU A 28 -18.89 -5.05 16.31
CA LEU A 28 -18.72 -5.89 17.50
C LEU A 28 -18.61 -5.06 18.78
N GLN A 29 -17.93 -3.91 18.75
CA GLN A 29 -17.90 -2.96 19.86
C GLN A 29 -19.30 -2.40 20.17
N GLY A 30 -20.11 -2.14 19.15
CA GLY A 30 -21.51 -1.73 19.30
C GLY A 30 -22.37 -2.76 20.03
N LEU A 31 -21.99 -4.04 19.99
CA LEU A 31 -22.60 -5.14 20.74
C LEU A 31 -22.04 -5.29 22.16
N GLY A 32 -21.11 -4.43 22.59
CA GLY A 32 -20.46 -4.50 23.89
C GLY A 32 -19.25 -5.44 23.96
N MET A 33 -18.71 -5.86 22.82
CA MET A 33 -17.52 -6.71 22.76
C MET A 33 -16.23 -5.89 22.69
N THR A 34 -15.22 -6.30 23.46
CA THR A 34 -13.87 -5.70 23.41
C THR A 34 -12.93 -6.63 22.65
N LEU A 35 -12.22 -6.07 21.67
CA LEU A 35 -11.27 -6.79 20.82
C LEU A 35 -9.87 -6.25 21.06
N ASN A 36 -8.91 -7.15 21.29
CA ASN A 36 -7.49 -6.84 21.39
C ASN A 36 -6.70 -7.83 20.53
N VAL A 37 -5.55 -7.39 20.04
CA VAL A 37 -4.60 -8.23 19.30
C VAL A 37 -3.52 -8.68 20.27
N LEU A 38 -3.20 -9.97 20.21
CA LEU A 38 -2.07 -10.59 20.91
C LEU A 38 -0.97 -10.82 19.88
N TYR A 39 0.22 -10.32 20.16
CA TYR A 39 1.41 -10.53 19.32
C TYR A 39 2.25 -11.70 19.85
N ASP A 40 3.20 -12.14 19.03
CA ASP A 40 4.10 -13.26 19.36
C ASP A 40 5.02 -12.98 20.58
N ASP A 41 5.20 -11.70 20.92
CA ASP A 41 5.96 -11.25 22.10
C ASP A 41 5.10 -11.12 23.37
N ASP A 42 3.90 -11.72 23.35
CA ASP A 42 2.86 -11.62 24.37
C ASP A 42 2.32 -10.20 24.62
N SER A 43 2.69 -9.21 23.80
CA SER A 43 2.13 -7.87 23.91
C SER A 43 0.67 -7.86 23.44
N ILE A 44 -0.14 -7.06 24.15
CA ILE A 44 -1.56 -6.90 23.85
C ILE A 44 -1.80 -5.45 23.44
N GLU A 45 -2.41 -5.25 22.28
CA GLU A 45 -2.78 -3.93 21.79
C GLU A 45 -4.27 -3.86 21.48
N ASN A 46 -4.85 -2.69 21.73
CA ASN A 46 -6.23 -2.45 21.37
C ASN A 46 -6.36 -2.36 19.85
N ILE A 47 -7.31 -3.10 19.27
CA ILE A 47 -7.49 -3.17 17.81
C ILE A 47 -7.76 -1.80 17.15
N ASN A 48 -8.25 -0.82 17.91
CA ASN A 48 -8.51 0.54 17.43
C ASN A 48 -7.23 1.38 17.28
N ASN A 49 -6.14 0.98 17.93
CA ASN A 49 -4.87 1.71 17.96
C ASN A 49 -3.90 1.23 16.89
N ILE A 50 -4.24 0.13 16.21
CA ILE A 50 -3.45 -0.42 15.13
C ILE A 50 -3.54 0.54 13.93
N SER A 51 -2.57 1.44 13.84
CA SER A 51 -2.40 2.32 12.69
C SER A 51 -1.79 1.51 11.54
N VAL A 52 -2.64 1.08 10.62
CA VAL A 52 -2.19 0.29 9.47
C VAL A 52 -1.99 1.17 8.25
N VAL A 53 -1.04 2.09 8.37
CA VAL A 53 -0.40 2.74 7.24
C VAL A 53 0.91 3.29 7.78
N ASP A 54 2.04 2.80 7.28
CA ASP A 54 3.26 3.59 7.35
C ASP A 54 3.10 4.74 6.33
N GLU A 55 2.54 5.86 6.78
CA GLU A 55 2.45 7.10 5.98
C GLU A 55 3.84 7.65 5.61
N SER A 56 4.92 7.15 6.22
CA SER A 56 6.29 7.60 5.95
C SER A 56 6.98 6.87 4.79
N LEU A 57 6.35 5.83 4.22
CA LEU A 57 6.81 5.23 2.97
C LEU A 57 6.41 6.12 1.80
N GLU A 58 7.16 7.21 1.61
CA GLU A 58 7.22 7.83 0.30
C GLU A 58 7.67 6.76 -0.70
N PRO A 59 6.94 6.57 -1.81
CA PRO A 59 7.37 5.66 -2.85
C PRO A 59 8.76 6.11 -3.31
N LYS A 60 9.81 5.35 -2.97
CA LYS A 60 11.16 5.60 -3.47
C LYS A 60 11.09 5.55 -4.98
N ILE A 61 11.30 6.70 -5.61
CA ILE A 61 11.50 6.80 -7.06
C ILE A 61 12.73 5.94 -7.34
N HIS A 62 12.52 4.76 -7.91
CA HIS A 62 13.59 4.10 -8.63
C HIS A 62 13.63 4.82 -9.97
N ASP A 63 14.76 5.45 -10.25
CA ASP A 63 15.10 6.03 -11.53
C ASP A 63 15.28 4.88 -12.53
N ALA A 64 14.22 4.14 -12.81
CA ALA A 64 14.19 3.30 -13.99
C ALA A 64 14.10 4.28 -15.15
N GLU A 65 15.23 4.45 -15.85
CA GLU A 65 15.25 4.99 -17.21
C GLU A 65 14.12 4.29 -17.97
N PHE A 66 13.01 5.01 -18.11
CA PHE A 66 12.00 4.67 -19.07
C PHE A 66 12.73 4.88 -20.38
N ASP A 67 13.18 3.79 -21.02
CA ASP A 67 13.54 3.82 -22.43
C ASP A 67 12.27 4.29 -23.13
N THR A 68 12.15 5.62 -23.27
CA THR A 68 11.35 6.21 -24.31
C THR A 68 11.89 5.55 -25.55
N PHE A 69 11.11 4.62 -26.11
CA PHE A 69 11.28 4.21 -27.49
C PHE A 69 11.12 5.51 -28.28
N THR A 70 12.23 6.21 -28.49
CA THR A 70 12.25 7.44 -29.23
C THR A 70 11.87 7.02 -30.63
N LEU A 71 10.94 7.76 -31.25
CA LEU A 71 10.61 7.55 -32.66
C LEU A 71 11.83 7.77 -33.57
N ASP A 72 12.96 8.20 -33.00
CA ASP A 72 14.27 8.36 -33.62
C ASP A 72 14.98 7.01 -33.87
N ASP A 73 14.62 5.94 -33.15
CA ASP A 73 15.09 4.56 -33.41
C ASP A 73 14.41 3.91 -34.64
N TYR A 74 13.43 4.61 -35.23
CA TYR A 74 12.85 4.28 -36.53
C TYR A 74 13.44 5.16 -37.65
N ASN A 75 14.75 5.44 -37.60
CA ASN A 75 15.43 5.94 -38.79
C ASN A 75 15.78 4.79 -39.73
N ASP A 76 15.15 4.89 -40.88
CA ASP A 76 15.19 4.07 -42.10
C ASP A 76 16.61 3.99 -42.69
N ASP A 77 17.53 3.31 -42.00
CA ASP A 77 18.81 2.88 -42.58
C ASP A 77 18.63 1.51 -43.25
N ASN A 78 17.74 1.47 -44.25
CA ASN A 78 17.66 0.38 -45.21
C ASN A 78 18.16 0.89 -46.57
N PHE A 79 19.48 0.86 -46.76
CA PHE A 79 20.16 1.03 -48.05
C PHE A 79 20.80 -0.29 -48.49
#